data_AF-A0A332KQB1-F1
#
_entry.id   AF-A0A332KQB1-F1
#
_cell.length_a   1.000
_cell.length_b   1.000
_cell.length_c   1.000
_cell.angle_alpha   90.00
_cell.angle_beta   90.00
_cell.angle_gamma   90.00
#
_symmetry.space_group_name_H-M   'P 1'
#
loop_
_entity.id
_entity.type
_entity.pdbx_description
1 polymer ?
#
loop_
_entity_poly.entity_id
_entity_poly.type
_entity_poly.pdbx_seq_one_letter_code
_entity_poly.pdbx_strand_id
1 'polypeptide(L)'
;MPKMSKAKHAFIQRFYRFDEDIQLVDYLSWQSNSRGGVLNSPNSLLPGDLSRYERLQKRNQKGKAFGENRTAVFTHLKQTIFSSYIKDSYEEVTEYFKVILKNVALSKKVSIKQLVGSQAALNLTALDIYNMGSVDSISNAMIDKIFKAVCGKLSVKGDDVLIGKAVCYLNIRHFLVHGDGKLPADFVEELKAEKIDFSCDRRGYIKEGANKFLI
;
A
#
# COMPACT_ATOMS: atom_id res chain seq x y z
N MET A 1 13.13 1.23 29.51
CA MET A 1 12.74 1.13 28.09
C MET A 1 12.56 2.53 27.51
N PRO A 2 13.02 2.82 26.28
CA PRO A 2 12.79 4.13 25.68
C PRO A 2 11.29 4.37 25.51
N LYS A 3 10.80 5.54 25.91
CA LYS A 3 9.39 5.93 25.76
C LYS A 3 9.10 6.07 24.25
N MET A 4 8.18 5.27 23.71
CA MET A 4 7.77 5.33 22.31
C MET A 4 7.08 6.67 22.03
N SER A 5 7.47 7.37 20.95
CA SER A 5 6.82 8.63 20.56
C SER A 5 5.41 8.38 20.05
N LYS A 6 4.50 9.35 20.21
CA LYS A 6 3.13 9.27 19.66
C LYS A 6 3.14 8.99 18.16
N ALA A 7 4.04 9.63 17.42
CA ALA A 7 4.20 9.43 15.98
C ALA A 7 4.62 7.99 15.64
N LYS A 8 5.58 7.42 16.37
CA LYS A 8 6.01 6.02 16.17
C LYS A 8 4.87 5.05 16.48
N HIS A 9 4.13 5.30 17.54
CA HIS A 9 2.99 4.47 17.90
C HIS A 9 1.90 4.51 16.80
N ALA A 10 1.52 5.70 16.34
CA ALA A 10 0.53 5.87 15.27
C ALA A 10 0.96 5.16 13.98
N PHE A 11 2.21 5.33 13.58
CA PHE A 11 2.79 4.63 12.42
C PHE A 11 2.67 3.11 12.53
N ILE A 12 3.07 2.52 13.66
CA ILE A 12 2.97 1.07 13.88
C ILE A 12 1.51 0.61 13.87
N GLN A 13 0.61 1.35 14.52
CA GLN A 13 -0.81 1.02 14.55
C GLN A 13 -1.45 1.06 13.16
N ARG A 14 -0.97 1.92 12.26
CA ARG A 14 -1.43 1.96 10.86
C ARG A 14 -1.06 0.69 10.11
N PHE A 15 0.18 0.23 10.24
CA PHE A 15 0.61 -1.04 9.62
C PHE A 15 -0.14 -2.25 10.19
N TYR A 16 -0.42 -2.29 11.50
CA TYR A 16 -1.27 -3.36 12.04
C TYR A 16 -2.67 -3.37 11.43
N ARG A 17 -3.28 -2.21 11.20
CA ARG A 17 -4.58 -2.15 10.53
C ARG A 17 -4.50 -2.61 9.08
N PHE A 18 -3.41 -2.25 8.39
CA PHE A 18 -3.18 -2.73 7.02
C PHE A 18 -3.06 -4.25 6.96
N ASP A 19 -2.36 -4.86 7.93
CA ASP A 19 -2.27 -6.31 8.06
C ASP A 19 -3.63 -6.95 8.40
N GLU A 20 -4.39 -6.34 9.30
CA GLU A 20 -5.76 -6.75 9.64
C GLU A 20 -6.68 -6.73 8.41
N ASP A 21 -6.59 -5.69 7.56
CA ASP A 21 -7.37 -5.57 6.34
C ASP A 21 -7.02 -6.66 5.31
N ILE A 22 -5.72 -6.99 5.16
CA ILE A 22 -5.25 -8.10 4.32
C ILE A 22 -5.79 -9.43 4.85
N GLN A 23 -5.66 -9.67 6.16
CA GLN A 23 -6.16 -10.90 6.78
C GLN A 23 -7.68 -11.02 6.66
N LEU A 24 -8.40 -9.91 6.82
CA LEU A 24 -9.85 -9.87 6.69
C LEU A 24 -10.28 -10.21 5.25
N VAL A 25 -9.68 -9.60 4.24
CA VAL A 25 -10.06 -9.88 2.84
C VAL A 25 -9.71 -11.32 2.44
N ASP A 26 -8.59 -11.86 2.94
CA ASP A 26 -8.23 -13.25 2.72
C ASP A 26 -9.22 -14.21 3.41
N TYR A 27 -9.53 -13.96 4.69
CA TYR A 27 -10.54 -14.71 5.43
C TYR A 27 -11.90 -14.71 4.70
N LEU A 28 -12.36 -13.55 4.23
CA LEU A 28 -13.62 -13.44 3.48
C LEU A 28 -13.57 -14.21 2.16
N SER A 29 -12.44 -14.15 1.44
CA SER A 29 -12.23 -14.92 0.22
C SER A 29 -12.25 -16.43 0.50
N TRP A 30 -11.59 -16.88 1.57
CA TRP A 30 -11.60 -18.27 2.01
C TRP A 30 -13.01 -18.75 2.37
N GLN A 31 -13.76 -17.97 3.18
CA GLN A 31 -15.14 -18.26 3.56
C GLN A 31 -16.09 -18.40 2.35
N SER A 32 -15.79 -17.67 1.29
CA SER A 32 -16.58 -17.62 0.07
C SER A 32 -16.32 -18.80 -0.87
N ASN A 33 -15.07 -19.25 -0.95
CA ASN A 33 -14.63 -20.28 -1.91
C ASN A 33 -14.50 -21.68 -1.28
N SER A 34 -14.41 -21.80 0.05
CA SER A 34 -14.25 -23.08 0.74
C SER A 34 -15.57 -23.81 0.93
N ARG A 35 -15.57 -25.14 0.82
CA ARG A 35 -16.78 -25.98 0.98
C ARG A 35 -17.43 -25.87 2.37
N GLY A 36 -16.65 -25.57 3.41
CA GLY A 36 -17.14 -25.36 4.77
C GLY A 36 -17.32 -23.90 5.16
N GLY A 37 -17.17 -22.97 4.20
CA GLY A 37 -17.25 -21.55 4.49
C GLY A 37 -18.70 -21.04 4.51
N VAL A 38 -19.04 -20.20 5.49
CA VAL A 38 -20.41 -19.69 5.70
C VAL A 38 -20.87 -18.72 4.60
N LEU A 39 -19.92 -18.14 3.86
CA LEU A 39 -20.22 -17.26 2.72
C LEU A 39 -20.40 -18.04 1.41
N ASN A 40 -20.11 -19.35 1.41
CA ASN A 40 -20.24 -20.21 0.24
C ASN A 40 -21.69 -20.69 0.08
N SER A 41 -22.51 -19.89 -0.62
CA SER A 41 -23.90 -20.24 -0.91
C SER A 41 -24.06 -20.95 -2.26
N PRO A 42 -24.76 -22.09 -2.38
CA PRO A 42 -24.91 -22.77 -3.67
C PRO A 42 -25.76 -21.99 -4.69
N ASN A 43 -26.69 -21.16 -4.20
CA ASN A 43 -27.72 -20.53 -5.04
C ASN A 43 -27.67 -18.99 -5.00
N SER A 44 -26.65 -18.40 -4.39
CA SER A 44 -26.48 -16.96 -4.33
C SER A 44 -25.01 -16.54 -4.29
N LEU A 45 -24.77 -15.28 -4.61
CA LEU A 45 -23.44 -14.66 -4.53
C LEU A 45 -22.93 -14.63 -3.09
N LEU A 46 -23.78 -14.19 -2.16
CA LEU A 46 -23.55 -14.10 -0.72
C LEU A 46 -24.80 -14.60 0.05
N PRO A 47 -24.66 -15.06 1.30
CA PRO A 47 -25.80 -15.36 2.15
C PRO A 47 -26.57 -14.08 2.52
N GLY A 48 -27.88 -14.22 2.76
CA GLY A 48 -28.76 -13.12 3.17
C GLY A 48 -29.52 -12.45 2.02
N ASP A 49 -30.35 -11.47 2.38
CA ASP A 49 -31.14 -10.71 1.42
C ASP A 49 -30.31 -9.56 0.81
N LEU A 50 -30.10 -9.64 -0.51
CA LEU A 50 -29.37 -8.64 -1.28
C LEU A 50 -30.29 -7.61 -1.98
N SER A 51 -31.61 -7.66 -1.76
CA SER A 51 -32.59 -6.78 -2.39
C SER A 51 -32.32 -5.29 -2.20
N ARG A 52 -31.67 -4.93 -1.09
CA ARG A 52 -31.30 -3.55 -0.75
C ARG A 52 -30.08 -3.04 -1.54
N TYR A 53 -29.35 -3.92 -2.23
CA TYR A 53 -28.10 -3.59 -2.91
C TYR A 53 -28.24 -3.77 -4.42
N GLU A 54 -28.78 -2.76 -5.11
CA GLU A 54 -29.12 -2.81 -6.55
C GLU A 54 -28.01 -3.44 -7.43
N ARG A 55 -26.76 -3.02 -7.25
CA ARG A 55 -25.62 -3.53 -8.05
C ARG A 55 -25.21 -4.96 -7.68
N LEU A 56 -25.29 -5.34 -6.40
CA LEU A 56 -24.98 -6.71 -5.95
C LEU A 56 -26.09 -7.67 -6.35
N GLN A 57 -27.35 -7.24 -6.27
CA GLN A 57 -28.51 -8.03 -6.71
C GLN A 57 -28.42 -8.38 -8.19
N LYS A 58 -27.98 -7.46 -9.05
CA LYS A 58 -27.73 -7.74 -10.49
C LYS A 58 -26.68 -8.83 -10.71
N ARG A 59 -25.67 -8.92 -9.85
CA ARG A 59 -24.65 -10.00 -9.86
C ARG A 59 -25.19 -11.33 -9.32
N ASN A 60 -26.31 -11.30 -8.60
CA ASN A 60 -27.00 -12.46 -8.03
C ASN A 60 -28.05 -13.08 -8.98
N GLN A 61 -28.37 -12.44 -10.11
CA GLN A 61 -29.50 -12.83 -10.97
C GLN A 61 -29.15 -13.65 -12.22
N LYS A 62 -27.87 -13.92 -12.51
CA LYS A 62 -27.47 -14.72 -13.68
C LYS A 62 -27.08 -16.14 -13.25
N GLY A 63 -27.92 -17.12 -13.63
CA GLY A 63 -27.83 -18.52 -13.21
C GLY A 63 -26.52 -19.26 -13.53
N LYS A 64 -26.37 -20.44 -12.92
CA LYS A 64 -25.29 -21.45 -12.99
C LYS A 64 -23.83 -21.02 -12.74
N ALA A 65 -23.47 -19.73 -12.81
CA ALA A 65 -22.11 -19.24 -12.61
C ALA A 65 -21.88 -18.55 -11.24
N PHE A 66 -22.61 -18.95 -10.18
CA PHE A 66 -22.47 -18.34 -8.85
C PHE A 66 -21.07 -18.50 -8.25
N GLY A 67 -20.46 -19.68 -8.43
CA GLY A 67 -19.10 -19.93 -7.97
C GLY A 67 -18.08 -19.02 -8.67
N GLU A 68 -18.12 -18.95 -10.00
CA GLU A 68 -17.20 -18.12 -10.79
C GLU A 68 -17.39 -16.62 -10.52
N ASN A 69 -18.64 -16.15 -10.44
CA ASN A 69 -18.94 -14.76 -10.08
C ASN A 69 -18.45 -14.42 -8.68
N ARG A 70 -18.58 -15.35 -7.73
CA ARG A 70 -18.12 -15.15 -6.37
C ARG A 70 -16.59 -15.06 -6.31
N THR A 71 -15.89 -16.01 -6.95
CA THR A 71 -14.44 -15.95 -7.07
C THR A 71 -14.01 -14.61 -7.69
N ALA A 72 -14.65 -14.17 -8.78
CA ALA A 72 -14.34 -12.89 -9.41
C ALA A 72 -14.55 -11.69 -8.47
N VAL A 73 -15.64 -11.65 -7.70
CA VAL A 73 -15.90 -10.56 -6.74
C VAL A 73 -14.83 -10.49 -5.65
N PHE A 74 -14.49 -11.63 -5.04
CA PHE A 74 -13.51 -11.66 -3.97
C PHE A 74 -12.08 -11.47 -4.48
N THR A 75 -11.75 -11.96 -5.68
CA THR A 75 -10.48 -11.65 -6.35
C THR A 75 -10.34 -10.14 -6.58
N HIS A 76 -11.37 -9.49 -7.13
CA HIS A 76 -11.34 -8.03 -7.34
C HIS A 76 -11.23 -7.25 -6.01
N LEU A 77 -11.99 -7.64 -4.98
CA LEU A 77 -11.92 -7.01 -3.66
C LEU A 77 -10.50 -7.13 -3.09
N LYS A 78 -9.90 -8.31 -3.18
CA LYS A 78 -8.53 -8.59 -2.75
C LYS A 78 -7.53 -7.71 -3.50
N GLN A 79 -7.58 -7.69 -4.83
CA GLN A 79 -6.74 -6.83 -5.65
C GLN A 79 -6.85 -5.34 -5.26
N THR A 80 -8.06 -4.88 -4.98
CA THR A 80 -8.33 -3.50 -4.56
C THR A 80 -7.68 -3.18 -3.21
N ILE A 81 -7.84 -4.06 -2.21
CA ILE A 81 -7.22 -3.90 -0.88
C ILE A 81 -5.70 -3.93 -0.97
N PHE A 82 -5.12 -4.88 -1.72
CA PHE A 82 -3.67 -4.95 -1.92
C PHE A 82 -3.10 -3.72 -2.64
N SER A 83 -3.82 -3.18 -3.63
CA SER A 83 -3.41 -1.94 -4.28
C SER A 83 -3.42 -0.74 -3.32
N SER A 84 -4.46 -0.65 -2.48
CA SER A 84 -4.57 0.39 -1.45
C SER A 84 -3.44 0.24 -0.43
N TYR A 85 -3.21 -0.98 0.07
CA TYR A 85 -2.13 -1.29 1.02
C TYR A 85 -0.79 -0.72 0.57
N ILE A 86 -0.37 -0.98 -0.67
CA ILE A 86 0.94 -0.54 -1.17
C ILE A 86 1.00 0.99 -1.24
N LYS A 87 -0.08 1.62 -1.72
CA LYS A 87 -0.17 3.08 -1.81
C LYS A 87 -0.13 3.72 -0.42
N ASP A 88 -0.99 3.25 0.47
CA ASP A 88 -1.21 3.84 1.78
C ASP A 88 0.00 3.57 2.71
N SER A 89 0.69 2.44 2.55
CA SER A 89 1.98 2.18 3.22
C SER A 89 3.05 3.17 2.80
N TYR A 90 3.16 3.50 1.50
CA TYR A 90 4.11 4.51 1.04
C TYR A 90 3.77 5.90 1.58
N GLU A 91 2.49 6.28 1.58
CA GLU A 91 2.02 7.55 2.15
C GLU A 91 2.32 7.65 3.66
N GLU A 92 2.06 6.58 4.40
CA GLU A 92 2.28 6.53 5.85
C GLU A 92 3.77 6.58 6.22
N VAL A 93 4.64 5.88 5.48
CA VAL A 93 6.11 5.97 5.65
C VAL A 93 6.60 7.38 5.36
N THR A 94 6.12 7.97 4.26
CA THR A 94 6.48 9.34 3.86
C THR A 94 6.08 10.34 4.94
N GLU A 95 4.85 10.25 5.45
CA GLU A 95 4.36 11.13 6.51
C GLU A 95 5.14 10.94 7.82
N TYR A 96 5.42 9.70 8.19
CA TYR A 96 6.23 9.40 9.38
C TYR A 96 7.63 10.02 9.30
N PHE A 97 8.29 9.93 8.14
CA PHE A 97 9.59 10.59 7.94
C PHE A 97 9.50 12.10 8.01
N LYS A 98 8.46 12.72 7.43
CA LYS A 98 8.24 14.18 7.55
C LYS A 98 8.11 14.60 9.02
N VAL A 99 7.39 13.82 9.83
CA VAL A 99 7.26 14.07 11.27
C VAL A 99 8.61 13.95 11.99
N ILE A 100 9.43 12.95 11.63
CA ILE A 100 10.81 12.84 12.17
C ILE A 100 11.61 14.08 11.80
N LEU A 101 11.64 14.47 10.53
CA LEU A 101 12.41 15.65 10.08
C LEU A 101 11.93 16.93 10.74
N LYS A 102 10.62 17.12 10.89
CA LYS A 102 10.03 18.23 11.64
C LYS A 102 10.56 18.27 13.07
N ASN A 103 10.53 17.14 13.77
CA ASN A 103 11.01 17.06 15.15
C ASN A 103 12.52 17.33 15.26
N VAL A 104 13.33 16.80 14.33
CA VAL A 104 14.78 17.07 14.31
C VAL A 104 15.04 18.55 14.03
N ALA A 105 14.40 19.13 13.02
CA ALA A 105 14.55 20.55 12.68
C ALA A 105 14.15 21.47 13.84
N LEU A 106 13.05 21.18 14.53
CA LEU A 106 12.58 21.95 15.69
C LEU A 106 13.47 21.76 16.93
N SER A 107 14.11 20.60 17.09
CA SER A 107 14.95 20.32 18.26
C SER A 107 16.20 21.19 18.36
N LYS A 108 16.62 21.83 17.26
CA LYS A 108 17.88 22.59 17.12
C LYS A 108 19.16 21.82 17.50
N LYS A 109 19.07 20.52 17.76
CA LYS A 109 20.20 19.64 18.10
C LYS A 109 21.06 19.27 16.89
N VAL A 110 20.50 19.41 15.69
CA VAL A 110 21.16 19.16 14.41
C VAL A 110 21.06 20.44 13.59
N SER A 111 22.17 20.92 13.05
CA SER A 111 22.16 22.11 12.21
C SER A 111 21.46 21.82 10.88
N ILE A 112 20.77 22.82 10.32
CA ILE A 112 20.14 22.69 8.99
C ILE A 112 21.19 22.30 7.93
N LYS A 113 22.44 22.78 8.05
CA LYS A 113 23.57 22.38 7.20
C LYS A 113 23.89 20.89 7.28
N GLN A 114 23.74 20.27 8.45
CA GLN A 114 23.92 18.81 8.61
C GLN A 114 22.74 18.02 8.05
N LEU A 115 21.52 18.59 8.03
CA LEU A 115 20.32 17.95 7.49
C LEU A 115 20.25 18.01 5.96
N VAL A 116 20.37 19.21 5.38
CA VAL A 116 20.15 19.44 3.94
C VAL A 116 21.42 19.75 3.17
N GLY A 117 22.58 19.83 3.82
CA GLY A 117 23.85 20.20 3.19
C GLY A 117 24.00 21.69 2.90
N SER A 118 25.23 22.12 2.63
CA SER A 118 25.62 23.53 2.52
C SER A 118 24.97 24.29 1.37
N GLN A 119 24.58 23.62 0.28
CA GLN A 119 24.01 24.23 -0.94
C GLN A 119 22.48 24.08 -1.08
N ALA A 120 21.75 23.68 -0.04
CA ALA A 120 20.29 23.61 -0.13
C ALA A 120 19.69 25.03 -0.12
N ALA A 121 19.44 25.56 -1.31
CA ALA A 121 18.70 26.81 -1.50
C ALA A 121 17.20 26.52 -1.61
N LEU A 122 16.40 27.25 -0.85
CA LEU A 122 14.94 27.18 -0.92
C LEU A 122 14.43 28.46 -1.57
N ASN A 123 14.06 28.38 -2.85
CA ASN A 123 13.41 29.49 -3.54
C ASN A 123 11.90 29.44 -3.24
N LEU A 124 11.40 30.49 -2.60
CA LEU A 124 9.98 30.80 -2.40
C LEU A 124 9.72 32.21 -2.93
N THR A 125 8.73 32.36 -3.80
CA THR A 125 8.31 33.68 -4.28
C THR A 125 7.37 34.34 -3.26
N ALA A 126 7.23 35.66 -3.31
CA ALA A 126 6.24 36.37 -2.49
C ALA A 126 4.81 35.88 -2.75
N LEU A 127 4.51 35.48 -3.99
CA LEU A 127 3.23 34.88 -4.38
C LEU A 127 3.02 33.52 -3.71
N ASP A 128 4.05 32.67 -3.64
CA ASP A 128 3.98 31.39 -2.94
C ASP A 128 3.64 31.59 -1.45
N ILE A 129 4.29 32.55 -0.81
CA ILE A 129 4.07 32.87 0.61
C ILE A 129 2.64 33.38 0.84
N TYR A 130 2.16 34.27 -0.03
CA TYR A 130 0.80 34.81 0.04
C TYR A 130 -0.27 33.71 -0.15
N ASN A 131 -0.09 32.83 -1.13
CA ASN A 131 -1.01 31.75 -1.44
C ASN A 131 -1.06 30.65 -0.36
N MET A 132 0.01 30.49 0.43
CA MET A 132 0.05 29.49 1.50
C MET A 132 -0.83 29.85 2.71
N GLY A 133 -1.18 31.13 2.88
CA GLY A 133 -2.21 31.61 3.81
C GLY A 133 -1.93 31.44 5.32
N SER A 134 -0.93 30.66 5.71
CA SER A 134 -0.54 30.47 7.12
C SER A 134 0.94 30.11 7.29
N VAL A 135 1.49 30.42 8.47
CA VAL A 135 2.86 30.04 8.86
C VAL A 135 3.03 28.53 8.96
N ASP A 136 1.98 27.80 9.33
CA ASP A 136 1.98 26.33 9.37
C ASP A 136 2.08 25.74 7.96
N SER A 137 1.34 26.29 6.99
CA SER A 137 1.41 25.88 5.58
C SER A 137 2.82 26.10 5.01
N ILE A 138 3.43 27.25 5.32
CA ILE A 138 4.80 27.58 4.92
C ILE A 138 5.79 26.57 5.54
N SER A 139 5.62 26.25 6.83
CA SER A 139 6.46 25.28 7.52
C SER A 139 6.35 23.88 6.92
N ASN A 140 5.14 23.42 6.57
CA ASN A 140 4.92 22.15 5.91
C ASN A 140 5.54 22.12 4.50
N ALA A 141 5.37 23.18 3.71
CA ALA A 141 5.98 23.30 2.39
C ALA A 141 7.53 23.30 2.44
N MET A 142 8.11 23.93 3.47
CA MET A 142 9.55 23.86 3.72
C MET A 142 9.98 22.44 4.10
N ILE A 143 9.26 21.76 4.98
CA ILE A 143 9.53 20.36 5.38
C ILE A 143 9.45 19.43 4.17
N ASP A 144 8.49 19.61 3.27
CA ASP A 144 8.35 18.81 2.05
C ASP A 144 9.54 18.98 1.10
N LYS A 145 10.01 20.22 0.90
CA LYS A 145 11.19 20.51 0.09
C LYS A 145 12.47 19.96 0.76
N ILE A 146 12.58 20.09 2.07
CA ILE A 146 13.67 19.50 2.87
C ILE A 146 13.64 17.98 2.75
N PHE A 147 12.49 17.33 2.90
CA PHE A 147 12.33 15.89 2.76
C PHE A 147 12.77 15.42 1.38
N LYS A 148 12.35 16.08 0.28
CA LYS A 148 12.81 15.76 -1.08
C LYS A 148 14.34 15.89 -1.22
N ALA A 149 14.93 16.97 -0.69
CA ALA A 149 16.37 17.19 -0.74
C ALA A 149 17.15 16.18 0.11
N VAL A 150 16.62 15.83 1.29
CA VAL A 150 17.15 14.83 2.22
C VAL A 150 17.05 13.45 1.59
N CYS A 151 15.94 13.05 0.98
CA CYS A 151 15.84 11.79 0.23
C CYS A 151 16.86 11.71 -0.90
N GLY A 152 17.08 12.81 -1.63
CA GLY A 152 18.11 12.86 -2.69
C GLY A 152 19.55 12.81 -2.16
N LYS A 153 19.83 13.37 -0.98
CA LYS A 153 21.19 13.48 -0.40
C LYS A 153 21.55 12.38 0.58
N LEU A 154 20.57 11.80 1.25
CA LEU A 154 20.79 10.76 2.24
C LEU A 154 21.54 9.59 1.64
N SER A 155 21.63 9.48 0.29
CA SER A 155 22.19 8.32 -0.39
C SER A 155 21.76 7.11 0.41
N VAL A 156 20.44 7.04 0.69
CA VAL A 156 19.86 5.85 1.27
C VAL A 156 20.15 4.84 0.18
N LYS A 157 21.32 4.23 0.25
CA LYS A 157 21.61 2.92 -0.25
C LYS A 157 20.70 2.06 0.61
N GLY A 158 19.39 2.18 0.36
CA GLY A 158 18.54 1.04 0.51
C GLY A 158 19.29 0.02 -0.28
N ASP A 159 19.68 -1.05 0.41
CA ASP A 159 20.36 -2.17 -0.20
C ASP A 159 19.77 -2.34 -1.61
N ASP A 160 20.61 -2.21 -2.65
CA ASP A 160 20.13 -2.14 -4.03
C ASP A 160 19.29 -3.38 -4.35
N VAL A 161 19.55 -4.49 -3.63
CA VAL A 161 18.72 -5.69 -3.60
C VAL A 161 17.34 -5.40 -2.99
N LEU A 162 17.25 -4.77 -1.82
CA LEU A 162 15.96 -4.34 -1.22
C LEU A 162 15.19 -3.34 -2.09
N ILE A 163 15.87 -2.39 -2.74
CA ILE A 163 15.24 -1.43 -3.66
C ILE A 163 14.73 -2.15 -4.91
N GLY A 164 15.53 -3.01 -5.53
CA GLY A 164 15.11 -3.86 -6.65
C GLY A 164 13.90 -4.71 -6.30
N LYS A 165 13.89 -5.30 -5.10
CA LYS A 165 12.75 -6.04 -4.58
C LYS A 165 11.51 -5.16 -4.34
N ALA A 166 11.68 -3.95 -3.81
CA ALA A 166 10.58 -3.01 -3.61
C ALA A 166 9.96 -2.56 -4.95
N VAL A 167 10.78 -2.34 -5.98
CA VAL A 167 10.33 -2.02 -7.34
C VAL A 167 9.49 -3.18 -7.92
N CYS A 168 9.90 -4.43 -7.67
CA CYS A 168 9.11 -5.59 -8.06
C CYS A 168 7.70 -5.56 -7.46
N TYR A 169 7.55 -5.19 -6.18
CA TYR A 169 6.23 -5.05 -5.54
C TYR A 169 5.41 -3.87 -6.10
N LEU A 170 6.05 -2.76 -6.46
CA LEU A 170 5.39 -1.63 -7.13
C LEU A 170 4.90 -2.00 -8.54
N ASN A 171 5.67 -2.80 -9.27
CA ASN A 171 5.27 -3.32 -10.58
C ASN A 171 4.16 -4.36 -10.45
N ILE A 172 4.22 -5.24 -9.44
CA ILE A 172 3.09 -6.12 -9.08
C ILE A 172 1.82 -5.29 -8.84
N ARG A 173 1.90 -4.17 -8.09
CA ARG A 173 0.77 -3.23 -7.94
C ARG A 173 0.28 -2.70 -9.29
N HIS A 174 1.20 -2.27 -10.15
CA HIS A 174 0.85 -1.77 -11.47
C HIS A 174 0.01 -2.80 -12.25
N PHE A 175 0.41 -4.07 -12.25
CA PHE A 175 -0.34 -5.15 -12.88
C PHE A 175 -1.64 -5.51 -12.14
N LEU A 176 -1.69 -5.40 -10.81
CA LEU A 176 -2.93 -5.55 -10.04
C LEU A 176 -3.96 -4.47 -10.35
N VAL A 177 -3.52 -3.23 -10.59
CA VAL A 177 -4.40 -2.08 -10.82
C VAL A 177 -4.78 -1.90 -12.28
N HIS A 178 -3.86 -2.16 -13.20
CA HIS A 178 -4.02 -1.85 -14.61
C HIS A 178 -4.08 -3.09 -15.52
N GLY A 179 -3.76 -4.28 -15.00
CA GLY A 179 -3.69 -5.54 -15.76
C GLY A 179 -4.49 -6.70 -15.14
N ASP A 180 -5.48 -6.41 -14.30
CA ASP A 180 -6.33 -7.39 -13.60
C ASP A 180 -5.55 -8.48 -12.83
N GLY A 181 -4.32 -8.17 -12.41
CA GLY A 181 -3.46 -9.08 -11.65
C GLY A 181 -2.88 -10.25 -12.46
N LYS A 182 -2.93 -10.21 -13.80
CA LYS A 182 -2.22 -11.16 -14.65
C LYS A 182 -0.79 -10.66 -14.90
N LEU A 183 0.20 -11.49 -14.56
CA LEU A 183 1.60 -11.12 -14.76
C LEU A 183 2.09 -11.58 -16.16
N PRO A 184 2.81 -10.71 -16.90
CA PRO A 184 3.56 -11.10 -18.08
C PRO A 184 4.61 -12.20 -17.78
N ALA A 185 4.87 -13.09 -18.73
CA ALA A 185 5.75 -14.24 -18.52
C ALA A 185 7.22 -13.83 -18.25
N ASP A 186 7.70 -12.80 -18.95
CA ASP A 186 8.99 -12.15 -18.73
C ASP A 186 9.11 -11.58 -17.31
N PHE A 187 8.07 -10.90 -16.82
CA PHE A 187 8.05 -10.37 -15.47
C PHE A 187 8.00 -11.48 -14.39
N VAL A 188 7.32 -12.60 -14.66
CA VAL A 188 7.35 -13.77 -13.76
C VAL A 188 8.76 -14.35 -13.63
N GLU A 189 9.53 -14.40 -14.71
CA GLU A 189 10.92 -14.85 -14.67
C GLU A 189 11.83 -13.87 -13.91
N GLU A 190 11.61 -12.56 -14.07
CA GLU A 190 12.29 -11.51 -13.28
C GLU A 190 12.05 -11.69 -11.78
N LEU A 191 10.79 -11.86 -11.37
CA LEU A 191 10.43 -12.06 -9.96
C LEU A 191 11.08 -13.33 -9.36
N LYS A 192 11.20 -14.41 -10.14
CA LYS A 192 11.89 -15.64 -9.71
C LYS A 192 13.39 -15.41 -9.56
N ALA A 193 14.02 -14.72 -10.50
CA ALA A 193 15.44 -14.41 -10.47
C ALA A 193 15.81 -13.58 -9.22
N GLU A 194 14.96 -12.60 -8.89
CA GLU A 194 15.10 -11.73 -7.72
C GLU A 194 14.68 -12.38 -6.39
N LYS A 195 14.24 -13.65 -6.43
CA LYS A 195 13.73 -14.40 -5.27
C LYS A 195 12.65 -13.64 -4.51
N ILE A 196 11.75 -12.99 -5.24
CA ILE A 196 10.55 -12.38 -4.67
C ILE A 196 9.61 -13.50 -4.26
N ASP A 197 9.02 -13.38 -3.06
CA ASP A 197 7.99 -14.33 -2.64
C ASP A 197 6.66 -13.94 -3.30
N PHE A 198 6.26 -14.70 -4.31
CA PHE A 198 4.99 -14.54 -5.00
C PHE A 198 4.52 -15.90 -5.51
N SER A 199 3.22 -16.01 -5.79
CA SER A 199 2.69 -17.19 -6.45
C SER A 199 1.73 -16.80 -7.56
N CYS A 200 1.57 -17.68 -8.54
CA CYS A 200 0.59 -17.52 -9.61
C CYS A 200 -0.26 -18.79 -9.78
N ASP A 201 -1.47 -18.64 -10.29
CA ASP A 201 -2.28 -19.77 -10.75
C ASP A 201 -1.79 -20.32 -12.10
N ARG A 202 -2.42 -21.40 -12.57
CA ARG A 202 -2.10 -22.04 -13.87
C ARG A 202 -2.37 -21.13 -15.07
N ARG A 203 -3.05 -20.00 -14.87
CA ARG A 203 -3.42 -19.02 -15.90
C ARG A 203 -2.57 -17.74 -15.83
N GLY A 204 -1.59 -17.68 -14.92
CA GLY A 204 -0.67 -16.55 -14.76
C GLY A 204 -1.20 -15.40 -13.90
N TYR A 205 -2.31 -15.60 -13.19
CA TYR A 205 -2.83 -14.62 -12.23
C TYR A 205 -2.12 -14.78 -10.90
N ILE A 206 -1.82 -13.68 -10.23
CA ILE A 206 -1.22 -13.71 -8.89
C ILE A 206 -2.14 -14.49 -7.93
N LYS A 207 -1.57 -15.49 -7.27
CA LYS A 207 -2.14 -16.26 -6.17
C LYS A 207 -1.48 -15.84 -4.86
N GLU A 208 -2.19 -16.07 -3.77
CA GLU A 208 -1.54 -16.10 -2.47
C GLU A 208 -0.92 -17.47 -2.18
N GLY A 209 0.31 -17.46 -1.67
CA GLY A 209 0.88 -18.60 -0.98
C GLY A 209 0.26 -18.73 0.41
N ALA A 210 -0.10 -19.95 0.80
CA ALA A 210 -0.69 -20.27 2.11
C ALA A 210 0.25 -20.04 3.31
N ASN A 211 1.43 -19.47 3.10
CA ASN A 211 2.39 -19.14 4.13
C ASN A 211 3.33 -18.06 3.57
N LYS A 212 3.44 -16.95 4.31
CA LYS A 212 4.42 -15.86 4.15
C LYS A 212 4.09 -14.82 3.08
N PHE A 213 3.44 -13.74 3.52
CA PHE A 213 3.98 -12.43 3.22
C PHE A 213 4.80 -12.00 4.44
N LEU A 214 6.11 -11.89 4.23
CA LEU A 214 7.06 -11.35 5.19
C LEU A 214 6.92 -9.83 5.22
N ILE A 215 6.45 -9.32 6.36
CA ILE A 215 7.05 -8.15 7.01
C ILE A 215 7.80 -8.69 8.23
#